data_AF-A0A2L2XV64-F1
#
_entry.id   AF-A0A2L2XV64-F1
#
_cell.length_a   1.000
_cell.length_b   1.000
_cell.length_c   1.000
_cell.angle_alpha   90.00
_cell.angle_beta   90.00
_cell.angle_gamma   90.00
#
_symmetry.space_group_name_H-M   'P 1'
#
loop_
_entity.id
_entity.type
_entity.pdbx_description
1 polymer ?
#
loop_
_entity_poly.entity_id
_entity_poly.type
_entity_poly.pdbx_seq_one_letter_code
_entity_poly.pdbx_strand_id
1 'polypeptide(L)'
;MNQTLPAPLKIDLIEEEDKNLLELQKLAGIPYRVKERAEIIRLRHYGWSVEKIAEYKGKSPHIVIAVSKSPKLVRIYQGSFVLKTP
;
A
#
# COMPACT_ATOMS: atom_id res chain seq x y z
N MET A 1 -7.69 -26.64 -9.96
CA MET A 1 -6.60 -25.64 -9.89
C MET A 1 -6.73 -24.94 -8.56
N ASN A 2 -6.05 -25.41 -7.52
CA ASN A 2 -6.24 -24.89 -6.16
C ASN A 2 -5.20 -23.80 -5.92
N GLN A 3 -5.54 -22.56 -6.28
CA GLN A 3 -4.79 -21.40 -5.83
C GLN A 3 -5.12 -21.20 -4.35
N THR A 4 -4.34 -21.80 -3.45
CA THR A 4 -4.34 -21.44 -2.02
C THR A 4 -3.99 -19.96 -1.93
N LEU A 5 -5.00 -19.10 -1.79
CA LEU A 5 -4.80 -17.69 -1.52
C LEU A 5 -3.99 -17.61 -0.21
N PRO A 6 -2.78 -17.03 -0.21
CA PRO A 6 -2.00 -16.91 1.02
C PRO A 6 -2.84 -16.13 2.02
N ALA A 7 -2.81 -16.57 3.30
CA ALA A 7 -3.52 -15.96 4.41
C ALA A 7 -3.50 -14.42 4.28
N PRO A 8 -4.61 -13.71 4.56
CA PRO A 8 -4.67 -12.27 4.38
C PRO A 8 -3.45 -11.67 5.09
N LEU A 9 -2.49 -11.13 4.34
CA LEU A 9 -1.35 -10.45 4.96
C LEU A 9 -1.95 -9.17 5.52
N LYS A 10 -2.42 -9.25 6.77
CA LYS A 10 -2.86 -8.12 7.53
C LYS A 10 -1.62 -7.28 7.77
N ILE A 11 -1.68 -6.03 7.34
CA ILE A 11 -0.59 -5.10 7.55
C ILE A 11 -0.95 -4.36 8.83
N ASP A 12 -0.30 -4.69 9.93
CA ASP A 12 -0.47 -3.92 11.15
C ASP A 12 0.45 -2.70 11.06
N LEU A 13 -0.14 -1.53 10.81
CA LEU A 13 0.52 -0.23 10.88
C LEU A 13 0.31 0.35 12.27
N ILE A 14 1.29 1.08 12.78
CA ILE A 14 1.06 1.96 13.93
C ILE A 14 0.32 3.23 13.50
N GLU A 15 -0.32 3.93 14.44
CA GLU A 15 -1.10 5.14 14.13
C GLU A 15 -0.28 6.22 13.39
N GLU A 16 1.01 6.37 13.74
CA GLU A 16 1.91 7.30 13.08
C GLU A 16 2.17 6.92 11.62
N GLU A 17 2.31 5.63 11.32
CA GLU A 17 2.50 5.14 9.95
C GLU A 17 1.24 5.34 9.11
N ASP A 18 0.05 5.11 9.67
CA ASP A 18 -1.21 5.40 8.97
C ASP A 18 -1.36 6.89 8.64
N LYS A 19 -1.03 7.77 9.61
CA LYS A 19 -1.03 9.23 9.41
C LYS A 19 -0.04 9.64 8.33
N ASN A 20 1.20 9.11 8.36
CA ASN A 20 2.21 9.40 7.35
C ASN A 20 1.76 8.95 5.95
N LEU A 21 1.12 7.79 5.82
CA LEU A 21 0.56 7.32 4.54
C LEU A 21 -0.61 8.18 4.07
N LEU A 22 -1.43 8.71 4.99
CA LEU A 22 -2.49 9.66 4.65
C LEU A 22 -1.92 10.99 4.16
N GLU A 23 -0.89 11.52 4.81
CA GLU A 23 -0.20 12.74 4.39
C GLU A 23 0.46 12.56 3.03
N LEU A 24 1.06 11.39 2.78
CA LEU A 24 1.65 11.05 1.48
C LEU A 24 0.66 11.14 0.33
N GLN A 25 -0.59 10.71 0.56
CA GLN A 25 -1.64 10.82 -0.45
C GLN A 25 -1.98 12.28 -0.77
N LYS A 26 -1.87 13.18 0.21
CA LYS A 26 -2.18 14.60 0.08
C LYS A 26 -1.04 15.41 -0.53
N LEU A 27 0.22 15.00 -0.35
CA LEU A 27 1.38 15.73 -0.86
C LEU A 27 1.31 15.95 -2.38
N ALA A 28 1.54 17.20 -2.80
CA ALA A 28 1.70 17.57 -4.20
C ALA A 28 3.10 17.15 -4.69
N GLY A 29 3.21 16.70 -5.95
CA GLY A 29 4.48 16.22 -6.53
C GLY A 29 4.75 14.72 -6.36
N ILE A 30 3.98 14.03 -5.53
CA ILE A 30 4.08 12.57 -5.42
C ILE A 30 3.36 11.89 -6.60
N PRO A 31 4.00 10.95 -7.33
CA PRO A 31 3.38 10.24 -8.42
C PRO A 31 2.11 9.49 -7.97
N TYR A 32 1.09 9.45 -8.83
CA TYR A 32 -0.18 8.77 -8.54
C TYR A 32 0.01 7.31 -8.09
N ARG A 33 0.95 6.59 -8.72
CA ARG A 33 1.28 5.21 -8.35
C ARG A 33 1.74 5.06 -6.91
N VAL A 34 2.39 6.07 -6.33
CA VAL A 34 2.85 6.03 -4.94
C VAL A 34 1.67 6.27 -4.00
N LYS A 35 0.78 7.23 -4.33
CA LYS A 35 -0.46 7.51 -3.59
C LYS A 35 -1.39 6.31 -3.54
N GLU A 36 -1.63 5.69 -4.70
CA GLU A 36 -2.46 4.51 -4.84
C GLU A 36 -1.94 3.35 -3.98
N ARG A 37 -0.63 3.15 -3.94
CA ARG A 37 -0.03 2.08 -3.15
C ARG A 37 -0.14 2.35 -1.64
N ALA A 38 0.05 3.60 -1.21
CA ALA A 38 -0.18 3.99 0.18
C ALA A 38 -1.63 3.72 0.60
N GLU A 39 -2.60 4.02 -0.27
CA GLU A 39 -4.01 3.74 -0.01
C GLU A 39 -4.30 2.24 0.10
N ILE A 40 -3.73 1.41 -0.79
CA ILE A 40 -3.85 -0.06 -0.71
C ILE A 40 -3.32 -0.58 0.63
N ILE A 41 -2.18 -0.06 1.11
CA ILE A 41 -1.57 -0.46 2.38
C ILE A 41 -2.48 -0.08 3.55
N ARG A 42 -3.01 1.15 3.59
CA ARG A 42 -3.95 1.59 4.62
C ARG A 42 -5.24 0.77 4.62
N LEU A 43 -5.81 0.48 3.44
CA LEU A 43 -7.01 -0.38 3.33
C LEU A 43 -6.76 -1.78 3.90
N ARG A 44 -5.58 -2.36 3.64
CA ARG A 44 -5.18 -3.65 4.21
C ARG A 44 -5.01 -3.59 5.73
N HIS A 45 -4.53 -2.46 6.25
CA HIS A 45 -4.47 -2.21 7.69
C HIS A 45 -5.85 -2.15 8.34
N TYR A 46 -6.80 -1.47 7.70
CA TYR A 46 -8.22 -1.48 8.11
C TYR A 46 -8.94 -2.81 7.89
N GLY A 47 -8.23 -3.88 7.48
CA GLY A 47 -8.78 -5.22 7.36
C GLY A 47 -9.56 -5.48 6.06
N TRP A 48 -9.40 -4.64 5.03
CA TRP A 48 -10.01 -4.92 3.74
C TRP A 48 -9.32 -6.12 3.06
N SER A 49 -10.12 -6.99 2.44
CA SER A 49 -9.61 -8.11 1.66
C SER A 49 -8.96 -7.64 0.36
N VAL A 50 -8.08 -8.47 -0.20
CA VAL A 50 -7.38 -8.19 -1.45
C VAL A 50 -8.38 -8.01 -2.59
N GLU A 51 -9.40 -8.86 -2.62
CA GLU A 51 -10.46 -8.91 -3.63
C GLU A 51 -11.29 -7.63 -3.58
N LYS A 52 -11.67 -7.19 -2.37
CA LYS A 52 -12.43 -5.95 -2.17
C LYS A 52 -11.63 -4.72 -2.62
N ILE A 53 -10.34 -4.67 -2.31
CA ILE A 53 -9.46 -3.57 -2.74
C ILE A 53 -9.26 -3.60 -4.26
N ALA A 54 -9.11 -4.80 -4.84
CA ALA A 54 -8.95 -5.00 -6.26
C ALA A 54 -10.18 -4.50 -7.03
N GLU A 55 -11.39 -4.84 -6.58
CA GLU A 55 -12.65 -4.33 -7.12
C GLU A 55 -12.75 -2.81 -6.97
N TYR A 56 -12.51 -2.28 -5.77
CA TYR A 56 -12.53 -0.84 -5.50
C TYR A 56 -11.57 -0.03 -6.38
N LYS A 57 -10.41 -0.61 -6.74
CA LYS A 57 -9.41 0.01 -7.61
C LYS A 57 -9.55 -0.34 -9.09
N GLY A 58 -10.46 -1.24 -9.46
CA GLY A 58 -10.56 -1.78 -10.83
C GLY A 58 -9.29 -2.53 -11.27
N LYS A 59 -8.60 -3.21 -10.35
CA LYS A 59 -7.33 -3.93 -10.61
C LYS A 59 -7.47 -5.42 -10.37
N SER A 60 -6.48 -6.18 -10.81
CA SER A 60 -6.36 -7.61 -10.47
C SER A 60 -5.89 -7.80 -9.02
N PRO A 61 -6.44 -8.76 -8.27
CA PRO A 61 -5.97 -9.13 -6.93
C PRO A 61 -4.45 -9.39 -6.86
N HIS A 62 -3.86 -9.94 -7.93
CA HIS A 62 -2.42 -10.18 -8.02
C HIS A 62 -1.59 -8.88 -7.90
N ILE A 63 -2.10 -7.77 -8.44
CA ILE A 63 -1.44 -6.46 -8.35
C ILE A 63 -1.49 -5.95 -6.91
N VAL A 64 -2.65 -6.07 -6.25
CA VAL A 64 -2.83 -5.68 -4.85
C VAL A 64 -1.90 -6.48 -3.93
N ILE A 65 -1.77 -7.79 -4.17
CA ILE A 65 -0.81 -8.65 -3.46
C ILE A 65 0.62 -8.18 -3.70
N ALA A 66 1.03 -7.97 -4.95
CA ALA A 66 2.38 -7.51 -5.29
C ALA A 66 2.73 -6.16 -4.66
N VAL A 67 1.77 -5.23 -4.62
CA VAL A 67 1.92 -3.94 -3.95
C VAL A 67 2.10 -4.12 -2.45
N SER A 68 1.28 -4.95 -1.80
CA SER A 68 1.38 -5.21 -0.37
C SER A 68 2.68 -5.92 0.04
N LYS A 69 3.24 -6.76 -0.84
CA LYS A 69 4.49 -7.48 -0.61
C LYS A 69 5.74 -6.67 -0.95
N SER A 70 5.60 -5.49 -1.54
CA SER A 70 6.76 -4.73 -2.02
C SER A 70 7.46 -4.00 -0.87
N PRO A 71 8.68 -4.40 -0.47
CA PRO A 71 9.41 -3.79 0.65
C PRO A 71 9.86 -2.36 0.37
N LYS A 72 9.81 -1.91 -0.90
CA LYS A 72 10.22 -0.56 -1.29
C LYS A 72 9.42 0.52 -0.58
N LEU A 73 8.11 0.38 -0.36
CA LEU A 73 7.34 1.42 0.35
C LEU A 73 7.60 1.45 1.85
N VAL A 74 7.67 0.29 2.50
CA VAL A 74 7.95 0.20 3.95
C VAL A 74 9.34 0.76 4.27
N ARG A 75 10.34 0.46 3.43
CA ARG A 75 11.73 0.90 3.61
C ARG A 75 11.98 2.36 3.22
N ILE A 76 11.17 2.94 2.35
CA ILE A 76 11.25 4.37 1.98
C ILE A 76 10.87 5.27 3.16
N TYR A 77 9.91 4.85 4.02
CA TYR A 77 9.41 5.69 5.11
C TYR A 77 9.96 5.34 6.51
N GLN A 78 10.51 4.15 6.73
CA GLN A 78 11.27 3.82 7.96
C GLN A 78 12.75 4.29 7.93
N GLY A 79 13.14 5.20 7.02
CA GLY A 79 14.41 5.93 7.17
C GLY A 79 15.27 6.19 5.93
N SER A 80 14.81 6.02 4.70
CA SER A 80 15.67 6.32 3.52
C SER A 80 14.89 6.57 2.23
N PHE A 81 14.23 7.72 2.10
CA PHE A 81 14.19 8.43 0.81
C PHE A 81 13.84 9.90 1.05
N VAL A 82 14.88 10.70 1.26
CA VAL A 82 14.87 12.10 0.85
C VAL A 82 14.48 12.11 -0.63
N LEU A 83 13.33 12.69 -0.95
CA LEU A 83 12.93 12.97 -2.32
C LEU A 83 13.96 13.92 -2.93
N LYS A 84 15.06 13.39 -3.46
CA LYS A 84 15.87 14.10 -4.46
C LYS A 84 15.08 14.02 -5.77
N THR A 85 14.26 15.04 -6.00
CA THR A 85 13.86 15.43 -7.36
C THR A 85 15.03 16.16 -8.01
N PRO A 86 15.43 15.85 -9.25
CA PRO A 86 16.22 16.78 -10.05
C PRO A 86 15.40 18.05 -10.36
#